data_AF-A0A0K0GDX2-F1
#
_entry.id   AF-A0A0K0GDX2-F1
#
_cell.length_a   1.000
_cell.length_b   1.000
_cell.length_c   1.000
_cell.angle_alpha   90.00
_cell.angle_beta   90.00
_cell.angle_gamma   90.00
#
_symmetry.space_group_name_H-M   'P 1'
#
loop_
_entity.id
_entity.type
_entity.pdbx_description
1 polymer ?
#
loop_
_entity_poly.entity_id
_entity_poly.type
_entity_poly.pdbx_seq_one_letter_code
_entity_poly.pdbx_strand_id
1 'polypeptide(L)'
;MSKLRPFLYISALLLILIPTSIVLIADASFNSLFSYIVISISLILVMMGKTITVFEKRKEGKKTSTDMGAIIGLTIVLLIVIFDN
;
A
#
# COMPACT_ATOMS: atom_id res chain seq x y z
N MET A 1 18.87 -5.69 -1.47
CA MET A 1 17.45 -5.29 -1.47
C MET A 1 17.02 -4.53 -0.19
N SER A 2 17.84 -4.41 0.86
CA SER A 2 17.38 -3.87 2.16
C SER A 2 16.89 -2.41 2.13
N LYS A 3 17.35 -1.58 1.20
CA LYS A 3 16.91 -0.16 1.08
C LYS A 3 15.63 0.01 0.25
N LEU A 4 15.26 -0.95 -0.60
CA LEU A 4 14.09 -0.84 -1.48
C LEU A 4 12.78 -1.03 -0.70
N ARG A 5 12.77 -1.93 0.29
CA ARG A 5 11.60 -2.16 1.15
C ARG A 5 11.16 -0.91 1.92
N PRO A 6 12.02 -0.26 2.73
CA PRO A 6 11.61 0.94 3.46
C PRO A 6 11.24 2.08 2.50
N PHE A 7 11.92 2.19 1.35
CA PHE A 7 11.56 3.17 0.33
C PHE A 7 10.12 2.99 -0.18
N LEU A 8 9.70 1.75 -0.50
CA LEU A 8 8.33 1.46 -0.94
C LEU A 8 7.29 1.79 0.13
N TYR A 9 7.55 1.44 1.39
CA TYR A 9 6.63 1.76 2.50
C TYR A 9 6.56 3.25 2.80
N ILE A 10 7.69 3.96 2.80
CA ILE A 10 7.75 5.41 3.03
C ILE A 10 7.03 6.14 1.90
N SER A 11 7.25 5.73 0.65
CA SER A 11 6.58 6.31 -0.51
C SER A 11 5.06 6.11 -0.43
N ALA A 12 4.59 4.89 -0.12
CA ALA A 12 3.16 4.64 0.10
C ALA A 12 2.59 5.48 1.25
N LEU A 13 3.32 5.60 2.36
CA LEU A 13 2.90 6.40 3.50
C LEU A 13 2.76 7.88 3.13
N LEU A 14 3.74 8.45 2.44
CA LEU A 14 3.70 9.85 1.99
C LEU A 14 2.56 10.09 1.00
N LEU A 15 2.30 9.13 0.11
CA LEU A 15 1.24 9.23 -0.88
C LEU A 15 -0.15 9.29 -0.26
N ILE A 16 -0.36 8.69 0.92
CA ILE A 16 -1.60 8.83 1.69
C ILE A 16 -1.57 10.09 2.57
N LEU A 17 -0.47 10.29 3.30
CA LEU A 17 -0.38 11.31 4.34
C LEU A 17 -0.47 12.72 3.78
N ILE A 18 0.13 12.99 2.61
CA ILE A 18 0.10 14.32 1.99
C ILE A 18 -1.34 14.71 1.59
N PRO A 19 -2.08 13.92 0.79
CA PRO A 19 -3.48 14.22 0.48
C PRO A 19 -4.36 14.32 1.74
N THR A 20 -4.23 13.40 2.70
CA THR A 20 -5.01 13.47 3.94
C THR A 20 -4.72 14.75 4.73
N SER A 21 -3.45 15.19 4.78
CA SER A 21 -3.08 16.44 5.45
C SER A 21 -3.67 17.66 4.74
N ILE A 22 -3.68 17.67 3.41
CA ILE A 22 -4.30 18.76 2.63
C ILE A 22 -5.80 18.85 2.94
N VAL A 23 -6.51 17.72 2.95
CA VAL A 23 -7.94 17.69 3.29
C VAL A 23 -8.18 18.24 4.70
N LEU A 24 -7.36 17.83 5.67
CA LEU A 24 -7.52 18.25 7.07
C LEU A 24 -7.16 19.72 7.32
N ILE A 25 -6.14 20.26 6.64
CA ILE A 25 -5.64 21.63 6.88
C ILE A 25 -6.40 22.66 6.05
N ALA A 26 -6.65 22.35 4.78
CA ALA A 26 -7.22 23.30 3.83
C ALA A 26 -8.75 23.22 3.73
N ASP A 27 -9.39 22.28 4.46
CA ASP A 27 -10.82 21.96 4.36
C ASP A 27 -11.29 21.76 2.91
N ALA A 28 -10.37 21.25 2.08
CA ALA A 28 -10.55 21.07 0.66
C ALA A 28 -10.78 19.60 0.35
N SER A 29 -11.83 19.30 -0.41
CA SER A 29 -12.15 17.93 -0.83
C SER A 29 -11.45 17.59 -2.14
N PHE A 30 -10.80 16.42 -2.23
CA PHE A 30 -10.39 15.87 -3.51
C PHE A 30 -11.57 15.21 -4.22
N ASN A 31 -11.57 15.24 -5.56
CA ASN A 31 -12.50 14.44 -6.34
C ASN A 31 -12.31 12.94 -6.03
N SER A 32 -13.41 12.18 -6.05
CA SER A 32 -13.45 10.74 -5.78
C SER A 32 -12.45 9.97 -6.64
N LEU A 33 -12.41 10.24 -7.96
CA LEU A 33 -11.44 9.61 -8.89
C LEU A 33 -9.98 9.78 -8.44
N PHE A 34 -9.60 10.98 -8.00
CA PHE A 34 -8.24 11.24 -7.53
C PHE A 34 -7.93 10.45 -6.27
N SER A 35 -8.86 10.45 -5.30
CA SER A 35 -8.73 9.68 -4.06
C SER A 35 -8.57 8.18 -4.34
N TYR A 36 -9.33 7.62 -5.29
CA TYR A 36 -9.22 6.20 -5.64
C TYR A 36 -7.88 5.85 -6.29
N ILE A 37 -7.39 6.69 -7.20
CA ILE A 37 -6.07 6.49 -7.82
C ILE A 37 -4.98 6.51 -6.74
N VAL A 38 -5.02 7.50 -5.85
CA VAL A 38 -4.05 7.65 -4.75
C VAL A 38 -4.05 6.43 -3.82
N ILE A 39 -5.24 5.97 -3.40
CA ILE A 39 -5.38 4.81 -2.52
C ILE A 39 -4.91 3.54 -3.23
N SER A 40 -5.29 3.35 -4.49
CA SER A 40 -4.93 2.16 -5.28
C SER A 40 -3.41 2.06 -5.49
N ILE A 41 -2.76 3.17 -5.85
CA ILE A 41 -1.30 3.22 -6.01
C ILE A 41 -0.62 2.92 -4.67
N SER A 42 -1.09 3.52 -3.58
CA SER A 42 -0.56 3.27 -2.23
C SER A 42 -0.65 1.78 -1.84
N LEU A 43 -1.79 1.14 -2.11
CA LEU A 43 -1.99 -0.30 -1.87
C LEU A 43 -1.00 -1.15 -2.69
N ILE A 44 -0.82 -0.82 -3.97
CA ILE A 44 0.13 -1.52 -4.86
C ILE A 44 1.57 -1.41 -4.35
N LEU A 45 2.00 -0.23 -3.87
CA LEU A 45 3.34 -0.05 -3.31
C LEU A 45 3.56 -0.90 -2.05
N VAL A 46 2.57 -0.94 -1.15
CA VAL A 46 2.61 -1.78 0.05
C VAL A 46 2.68 -3.26 -0.31
N MET A 47 1.88 -3.70 -1.30
CA MET A 47 1.92 -5.07 -1.81
C MET A 47 3.29 -5.43 -2.39
N MET A 48 3.92 -4.55 -3.18
CA MET A 48 5.28 -4.79 -3.69
C MET A 48 6.30 -4.92 -2.54
N GLY A 49 6.23 -4.04 -1.54
CA GLY A 49 7.10 -4.12 -0.36
C GLY A 49 6.93 -5.42 0.42
N LYS A 50 5.70 -5.94 0.51
CA LYS A 50 5.38 -7.23 1.13
C LYS A 50 5.88 -8.41 0.29
N THR A 51 5.72 -8.39 -1.02
CA THR A 51 6.22 -9.43 -1.92
C THR A 51 7.74 -9.59 -1.83
N ILE A 52 8.49 -8.48 -1.76
CA ILE A 52 9.94 -8.52 -1.52
C ILE A 52 10.25 -9.15 -0.15
N THR A 53 9.46 -8.81 0.89
CA THR A 53 9.62 -9.38 2.24
C THR A 53 9.42 -10.90 2.23
N VAL A 54 8.40 -11.38 1.52
CA VAL A 54 8.13 -12.82 1.35
C VAL A 54 9.29 -13.50 0.63
N PHE A 55 9.82 -12.87 -0.42
CA PHE A 55 10.94 -13.42 -1.19
C PHE A 55 12.22 -13.54 -0.35
N GLU A 56 12.54 -12.50 0.43
CA GLU A 56 13.67 -12.51 1.38
C GLU A 56 13.48 -13.60 2.46
N LYS A 57 12.31 -13.64 3.10
CA LYS A 57 12.00 -14.66 4.12
C LYS A 57 12.02 -16.09 3.57
N ARG A 58 11.57 -16.29 2.33
CA ARG A 58 11.62 -17.60 1.66
C ARG A 58 13.06 -18.04 1.42
N LYS A 59 13.95 -17.13 1.01
CA LYS A 59 15.38 -17.41 0.84
C LYS A 59 16.05 -17.77 2.17
N GLU A 60 15.59 -17.19 3.28
CA GLU A 60 16.10 -17.47 4.63
C GLU A 60 15.41 -18.64 5.34
N GLY A 61 14.47 -19.35 4.67
CA GLY A 61 13.72 -20.46 5.28
C GLY A 61 12.75 -20.04 6.40
N LYS A 62 12.45 -18.75 6.53
CA LYS A 62 11.58 -18.19 7.57
C LYS A 62 10.11 -18.33 7.19
N LYS A 63 9.24 -18.34 8.21
CA LYS A 63 7.78 -18.36 8.01
C LYS A 63 7.30 -17.14 7.23
N THR A 64 6.53 -17.38 6.17
CA THR A 64 5.93 -16.37 5.29
C THR A 64 4.41 -16.25 5.44
N SER A 65 3.80 -17.07 6.29
CA SER A 65 2.34 -17.16 6.45
C SER A 65 1.69 -15.81 6.79
N THR A 66 2.28 -15.05 7.71
CA THR A 66 1.77 -13.73 8.11
C THR A 66 1.85 -12.71 6.96
N ASP A 67 2.94 -12.72 6.18
CA ASP A 67 3.10 -11.79 5.07
C ASP A 67 2.19 -12.14 3.89
N MET A 68 1.96 -13.43 3.63
CA MET A 68 0.98 -13.87 2.64
C MET A 68 -0.44 -13.48 3.04
N GLY A 69 -0.81 -13.64 4.31
CA GLY A 69 -2.11 -13.17 4.82
C GLY A 69 -2.31 -11.67 4.62
N ALA A 70 -1.27 -10.86 4.86
CA ALA A 70 -1.32 -9.44 4.59
C ALA A 70 -1.50 -9.12 3.10
N ILE A 71 -0.80 -9.81 2.20
CA ILE A 71 -0.95 -9.63 0.74
C ILE A 71 -2.37 -9.97 0.31
N ILE A 72 -2.92 -11.10 0.77
CA ILE A 72 -4.29 -11.52 0.43
C ILE A 72 -5.32 -10.48 0.91
N GLY A 73 -5.19 -10.03 2.17
CA GLY A 73 -6.06 -8.99 2.72
C GLY A 73 -6.00 -7.69 1.91
N LEU A 74 -4.79 -7.25 1.54
CA LEU A 74 -4.61 -6.06 0.70
C LEU A 74 -5.21 -6.22 -0.70
N THR A 75 -5.11 -7.40 -1.30
CA THR A 75 -5.76 -7.71 -2.59
C THR A 75 -7.28 -7.61 -2.49
N ILE A 76 -7.89 -8.10 -1.41
CA ILE A 76 -9.33 -7.98 -1.19
C ILE A 76 -9.73 -6.50 -1.08
N VAL A 77 -8.99 -5.71 -0.31
CA VAL A 77 -9.23 -4.27 -0.19
C VAL A 77 -9.12 -3.58 -1.55
N LEU A 78 -8.11 -3.92 -2.35
CA LEU A 78 -7.93 -3.36 -3.68
C LEU A 78 -9.11 -3.70 -4.61
N LEU A 79 -9.61 -4.95 -4.55
CA LEU A 79 -10.79 -5.36 -5.31
C LEU A 79 -12.02 -4.56 -4.88
N ILE A 80 -12.25 -4.37 -3.58
CA ILE A 80 -13.37 -3.56 -3.10
C ILE A 80 -13.27 -2.13 -3.64
N VAL A 81 -12.10 -1.49 -3.53
CA VAL A 81 -11.89 -0.12 -4.03
C VAL A 81 -12.15 0.01 -5.54
N ILE A 82 -11.86 -1.03 -6.32
CA ILE A 82 -12.06 -1.04 -7.77
C ILE A 82 -13.50 -1.36 -8.17
N PHE A 83 -14.16 -2.30 -7.48
CA PHE A 83 -15.49 -2.83 -7.85
C PHE A 83 -16.67 -2.11 -7.18
N ASP A 84 -16.45 -1.46 -6.03
CA ASP A 84 -17.48 -0.69 -5.31
C ASP A 84 -17.58 0.77 -5.81
N ASN A 85 -16.95 1.05 -6.96
CA ASN A 85 -16.95 2.32 -7.69
C ASN A 85 -17.61 2.19 -9.07
#